data_AF-A0A238KBV1-F1
#
_entry.id   AF-A0A238KBV1-F1
#
_cell.length_a   1.000
_cell.length_b   1.000
_cell.length_c   1.000
_cell.angle_alpha   90.00
_cell.angle_beta   90.00
_cell.angle_gamma   90.00
#
_symmetry.space_group_name_H-M   'P 1'
#
loop_
_entity.id
_entity.type
_entity.pdbx_description
1 polymer ?
#
loop_
_entity_poly.entity_id
_entity_poly.type
_entity_poly.pdbx_seq_one_letter_code
_entity_poly.pdbx_strand_id
1 'polypeptide(L)' 'MDYKAAGAPKPAKGQPRHSEHNAYGSKKTPFNSRPSKADLLAKMKANAEKAKK' A
#
# COMPACT_ATOMS: atom_id res chain seq x y z
N MET A 1 42.33 3.39 15.60
CA MET A 1 40.85 3.33 15.57
C MET A 1 40.47 2.00 14.94
N ASP A 2 40.02 1.03 15.74
CA ASP A 2 39.71 -0.33 15.26
C ASP A 2 38.30 -0.39 14.68
N TYR A 3 38.17 0.00 13.41
CA TYR A 3 36.88 0.00 12.68
C TYR A 3 36.20 -1.38 12.60
N LYS A 4 36.92 -2.47 12.90
CA LYS A 4 36.40 -3.84 12.98
C LYS A 4 35.52 -4.09 14.21
N ALA A 5 35.69 -3.33 15.29
CA ALA A 5 34.88 -3.46 16.50
C ALA A 5 33.55 -2.68 16.45
N ALA A 6 33.38 -1.81 15.45
CA ALA A 6 32.22 -0.92 15.37
C ALA A 6 30.89 -1.63 15.02
N GLY A 7 30.94 -2.86 14.49
CA GLY A 7 29.75 -3.64 14.13
C GLY A 7 28.87 -2.98 13.05
N ALA A 8 27.91 -3.74 12.51
CA ALA A 8 26.94 -3.18 11.58
C ALA A 8 25.85 -2.38 12.34
N PRO A 9 25.36 -1.25 11.81
CA PRO A 9 24.21 -0.54 12.38
C PRO A 9 22.99 -1.47 12.43
N LYS A 10 22.35 -1.58 13.60
CA LYS A 10 21.13 -2.38 13.75
C LYS A 10 19.95 -1.63 13.14
N PRO A 11 19.06 -2.31 12.39
CA PRO A 11 17.84 -1.67 11.90
C PRO A 11 16.95 -1.26 13.08
N ALA A 12 16.17 -0.19 12.90
CA ALA A 12 15.21 0.27 13.88
C ALA A 12 14.18 -0.84 14.17
N LYS A 13 14.14 -1.32 15.42
CA LYS A 13 13.17 -2.31 15.89
C LYS A 13 11.91 -1.60 16.37
N GLY A 14 10.74 -2.13 16.03
CA GLY A 14 9.45 -1.62 16.49
C GLY A 14 8.77 -0.60 15.58
N GLN A 15 9.32 -0.31 14.39
CA GLN A 15 8.59 0.50 13.42
C GLN A 15 7.42 -0.29 12.81
N PRO A 16 6.24 0.32 12.62
CA PRO A 16 5.13 -0.31 11.92
C PRO A 16 5.55 -0.74 10.51
N ARG A 17 5.10 -1.93 10.09
CA ARG A 17 5.29 -2.34 8.69
C ARG A 17 4.52 -1.39 7.78
N HIS A 18 5.09 -1.05 6.63
CA HIS A 18 4.40 -0.26 5.62
C HIS A 18 3.13 -0.99 5.19
N SER A 19 1.98 -0.32 5.34
CA SER A 19 0.69 -0.81 4.86
C SER A 19 0.44 -0.26 3.47
N GLU A 20 0.12 -1.12 2.51
CA GLU A 20 -0.27 -0.67 1.18
C GLU A 20 -1.56 0.15 1.22
N HIS A 21 -1.64 1.20 0.42
CA HIS A 21 -2.81 2.08 0.38
C HIS A 21 -4.11 1.38 -0.05
N ASN A 22 -4.00 0.27 -0.78
CA ASN A 22 -5.12 -0.51 -1.28
C ASN A 22 -5.25 -1.89 -0.58
N ALA A 23 -4.50 -2.14 0.50
CA ALA A 23 -4.58 -3.39 1.24
C ALA A 23 -6.01 -3.68 1.71
N TYR A 24 -6.53 -4.85 1.38
CA TYR A 24 -7.85 -5.29 1.86
C TYR A 24 -7.89 -5.27 3.39
N GLY A 25 -9.02 -4.86 3.94
CA GLY A 25 -9.19 -4.56 5.36
C GLY A 25 -8.92 -3.12 5.77
N SER A 26 -8.46 -2.28 4.85
CA SER A 26 -8.29 -0.86 5.12
C SER A 26 -9.64 -0.11 5.02
N LYS A 27 -9.68 1.13 5.52
CA LYS A 27 -10.83 2.03 5.35
C LYS A 27 -11.20 2.26 3.88
N LYS A 28 -10.22 2.19 2.96
CA LYS A 28 -10.43 2.39 1.52
C LYS A 28 -10.88 1.11 0.81
N THR A 29 -10.45 -0.05 1.31
CA THR A 29 -10.73 -1.37 0.75
C THR A 29 -11.14 -2.33 1.86
N PRO A 30 -12.39 -2.28 2.36
CA PRO A 30 -12.85 -3.15 3.45
C PRO A 30 -12.83 -4.64 3.06
N PHE A 31 -12.62 -5.51 4.04
CA PHE A 31 -12.66 -6.97 3.82
C PHE A 31 -14.06 -7.37 3.30
N ASN A 32 -14.09 -8.30 2.34
CA ASN A 32 -15.30 -8.85 1.70
C ASN A 32 -16.11 -7.89 0.82
N SER A 33 -15.62 -6.68 0.52
CA SER A 33 -16.23 -5.83 -0.51
C SER A 33 -15.58 -6.10 -1.87
N ARG A 34 -16.10 -7.09 -2.60
CA ARG A 34 -15.81 -7.21 -4.04
C ARG A 34 -16.88 -6.43 -4.81
N PRO A 35 -16.51 -5.41 -5.59
CA PRO A 35 -17.49 -4.65 -6.37
C PRO A 35 -18.18 -5.57 -7.38
N SER A 36 -19.45 -5.27 -7.69
CA SER A 36 -20.12 -5.91 -8.81
C SER A 36 -19.40 -5.59 -10.11
N LYS A 37 -19.63 -6.40 -11.16
CA LYS A 37 -19.02 -6.16 -12.48
C LYS A 37 -19.33 -4.76 -13.01
N ALA A 38 -20.55 -4.26 -12.77
CA ALA A 38 -20.98 -2.93 -13.19
C ALA A 38 -20.17 -1.83 -12.49
N ASP A 39 -20.00 -1.95 -11.17
CA ASP A 39 -19.24 -0.98 -10.36
C ASP A 39 -17.76 -0.95 -10.74
N LEU A 40 -17.19 -2.11 -11.07
CA LEU A 40 -15.81 -2.20 -11.54
C LEU A 40 -15.61 -1.46 -12.86
N LEU A 41 -16.51 -1.67 -13.83
CA LEU A 41 -16.45 -1.00 -15.13
C LEU A 41 -16.62 0.52 -15.00
N ALA A 42 -17.52 0.98 -14.11
CA ALA A 42 -17.69 2.40 -13.83
C ALA A 42 -16.39 3.03 -13.27
N LYS A 43 -15.74 2.37 -12.31
CA LYS A 43 -14.45 2.82 -11.76
C LYS A 43 -13.35 2.86 -12.82
N MET A 44 -13.26 1.86 -13.69
CA MET A 44 -12.27 1.83 -14.78
C MET A 44 -12.46 2.99 -15.76
N LYS A 45 -13.70 3.28 -16.16
CA LYS A 45 -14.01 4.42 -17.04
C LYS A 45 -13.67 5.75 -16.36
N ALA A 46 -14.06 5.94 -15.11
CA ALA A 46 -13.74 7.16 -14.36
C ALA A 46 -12.23 7.40 -14.21
N ASN A 47 -11.45 6.33 -13.97
CA ASN A 47 -10.00 6.43 -13.90
C ASN A 47 -9.37 6.74 -15.27
N ALA A 48 -9.90 6.16 -16.35
CA ALA A 48 -9.45 6.47 -17.70
C ALA A 48 -9.69 7.95 -18.07
N GLU A 49 -10.84 8.51 -17.69
CA GLU A 49 -11.13 9.94 -17.90
C GLU A 49 -10.22 10.84 -17.05
N LYS A 50 -9.91 10.47 -15.81
CA LYS A 50 -8.94 11.20 -14.98
C LYS A 50 -7.52 11.16 -15.55
N ALA A 51 -7.11 10.05 -16.16
CA ALA A 51 -5.77 9.89 -16.73
C ALA A 51 -5.58 10.64 -18.06
N LYS A 52 -6.67 10.99 -18.75
CA LYS A 52 -6.63 11.81 -19.96
C LYS A 52 -6.46 13.31 -19.67
N LYS A 53 -6.68 13.72 -18.42
CA LYS A 53 -6.64 15.11 -17.98
C LYS A 53 -5.29 15.42 -17.34
#